data_AF-A0A960YME2-F1
#
_entry.id   AF-A0A960YME2-F1
#
_cell.length_a   1.000
_cell.length_b   1.000
_cell.length_c   1.000
_cell.angle_alpha   90.00
_cell.angle_beta   90.00
_cell.angle_gamma   90.00
#
_symmetry.space_group_name_H-M   'P 1'
#
loop_
_entity.id
_entity.type
_entity.pdbx_description
1 polymer ?
#
loop_
_entity_poly.entity_id
_entity_poly.type
_entity_poly.pdbx_seq_one_letter_code
_entity_poly.pdbx_strand_id
1 'polypeptide(L)'
;MQEEPEQSPPSEQPIRVRLWPHLIWVLALGVLTYLLLADSFRSRTRERLLDASAISTSLITENIYNTARILVLLRKDPSVQRSLSTGTSPGLNGLQSRMVEFARNYPEIFQIRWIDDKGKERIRIDQEDGAIRIVPLPELQDKSNRYYFQEATQIERNSVYV
;
A
#
# COMPACT_ATOMS: atom_id res chain seq x y z
N MET A 1 65.12 31.64 79.92
CA MET A 1 64.72 30.22 80.00
C MET A 1 63.37 30.14 79.31
N GLN A 2 63.29 29.47 78.15
CA GLN A 2 62.08 28.87 77.53
C GLN A 2 60.88 29.81 77.26
N GLU A 3 60.24 29.93 76.10
CA GLU A 3 60.01 29.07 74.93
C GLU A 3 59.45 29.97 73.80
N GLU A 4 59.81 29.69 72.55
CA GLU A 4 58.88 29.83 71.41
C GLU A 4 58.31 28.42 71.13
N PRO A 5 57.22 28.20 70.36
CA PRO A 5 56.16 29.12 69.91
C PRO A 5 54.76 28.47 70.02
N GLU A 6 53.67 29.21 69.85
CA GLU A 6 52.45 28.60 69.26
C GLU A 6 51.65 29.64 68.49
N GLN A 7 52.12 29.96 67.28
CA GLN A 7 51.24 30.58 66.30
C GLN A 7 50.21 29.54 65.86
N SER A 8 48.98 29.71 66.33
CA SER A 8 47.83 28.95 65.83
C SER A 8 47.72 29.15 64.30
N PRO A 9 47.56 28.08 63.51
CA PRO A 9 47.47 28.23 62.06
C PRO A 9 46.17 28.97 61.69
N PRO A 10 46.15 29.73 60.58
CA PRO A 10 44.94 30.36 60.11
C PRO A 10 43.91 29.28 59.77
N SER A 11 42.66 29.48 60.21
CA SER A 11 41.56 28.58 59.88
C SER A 11 41.25 28.64 58.38
N GLU A 12 41.86 27.77 57.58
CA GLU A 12 41.44 27.53 56.20
C GLU A 12 40.09 26.84 56.20
N GLN A 13 39.01 27.60 56.02
CA GLN A 13 37.72 27.00 55.71
C GLN A 13 37.79 26.44 54.28
N PRO A 14 37.57 25.12 54.06
CA PRO A 14 37.58 24.60 52.71
C PRO A 14 36.41 25.20 51.95
N ILE A 15 36.70 25.97 50.90
CA ILE A 15 35.70 26.53 49.98
C ILE A 15 35.03 25.33 49.28
N ARG A 16 33.93 24.81 49.86
CA ARG A 16 33.10 23.79 49.22
C ARG A 16 32.30 24.46 48.12
N VAL A 17 32.90 24.58 46.93
CA VAL A 17 32.20 25.05 45.73
C VAL A 17 31.04 24.09 45.49
N ARG A 18 29.81 24.52 45.81
CA ARG A 18 28.59 23.73 45.63
C ARG A 18 28.23 23.72 44.14
N LEU A 19 28.92 22.90 43.35
CA LEU A 19 28.75 22.78 41.89
C LEU A 19 27.51 21.99 41.47
N TRP A 20 26.81 21.35 42.43
CA TRP A 20 25.65 20.51 42.16
C TRP A 20 24.45 21.18 41.44
N PRO A 21 24.11 22.48 41.62
CA PRO A 21 23.00 23.08 40.89
C PRO A 21 23.30 23.28 39.39
N HIS A 22 24.58 23.42 39.00
CA HIS A 22 24.95 23.57 37.59
C HIS A 22 24.83 22.26 36.80
N LEU A 23 25.02 21.12 37.47
CA LEU A 23 24.82 19.80 36.85
C LEU A 23 23.37 19.57 36.42
N ILE A 24 22.41 20.10 37.17
CA ILE A 24 20.98 20.05 36.82
C ILE A 24 20.72 20.82 35.53
N TRP A 25 21.29 22.01 35.39
CA TRP A 25 21.16 22.83 34.18
C TRP A 25 21.83 22.20 32.96
N VAL A 26 23.00 21.58 33.14
CA VAL A 26 23.69 20.86 32.06
C VAL A 26 22.88 19.65 31.61
N LEU A 27 22.33 18.87 32.55
CA LEU A 27 21.43 17.75 32.24
C LEU A 27 20.15 18.23 31.55
N ALA A 28 19.52 19.30 32.05
CA ALA A 28 18.32 19.87 31.45
C ALA A 28 18.58 20.37 30.02
N LEU A 29 19.72 21.03 29.79
CA LEU A 29 20.12 21.49 28.46
C LEU A 29 20.43 20.32 27.51
N GLY A 30 21.09 19.27 28.01
CA GLY A 30 21.37 18.06 27.26
C GLY A 30 20.09 17.33 26.86
N VAL A 31 19.15 17.17 27.79
CA VAL A 31 17.82 16.59 27.51
C VAL A 31 17.05 17.45 26.52
N LEU A 32 17.02 18.77 26.69
CA LEU A 32 16.35 19.68 25.77
C LEU A 32 16.94 19.59 24.35
N THR A 33 18.27 19.59 24.24
CA THR A 33 18.98 19.46 22.96
C THR A 33 18.70 18.11 22.31
N TYR A 34 18.70 17.03 23.09
CA TYR A 34 18.33 15.70 22.62
C TYR A 34 16.89 15.65 22.11
N LEU A 35 15.93 16.24 22.82
CA LEU A 35 14.53 16.30 22.42
C LEU A 35 14.35 17.08 21.10
N LEU A 36 15.02 18.22 20.94
CA LEU A 36 14.99 19.03 19.71
C LEU A 36 15.62 18.30 18.52
N LEU A 37 16.75 17.62 18.73
CA LEU A 37 17.40 16.81 17.69
C LEU A 37 16.53 15.61 17.31
N ALA A 38 15.97 14.90 18.29
CA ALA A 38 15.08 13.78 18.06
C ALA A 38 13.81 14.20 17.29
N ASP A 39 13.25 15.36 17.60
CA ASP A 39 12.10 15.92 16.87
C ASP A 39 12.47 16.26 15.42
N SER A 40 13.61 16.92 15.20
CA SER A 40 14.11 17.25 13.86
C SER A 40 14.41 16.02 12.99
N PHE A 41 14.77 14.89 13.63
CA PHE A 41 14.97 13.62 12.96
C PHE A 41 13.63 12.94 12.64
N ARG A 42 12.69 12.97 13.60
CA ARG A 42 11.34 12.42 13.44
C ARG A 42 10.54 13.12 12.33
N SER A 43 10.64 14.43 12.21
CA SER A 43 9.93 15.21 11.17
C SER A 43 10.40 14.84 9.77
N ARG A 44 11.73 14.74 9.54
CA ARG A 44 12.31 14.31 8.26
C ARG A 44 11.92 12.90 7.86
N THR A 45 11.85 11.96 8.80
CA THR A 45 11.40 10.59 8.53
C THR A 45 9.91 10.56 8.19
N ARG A 46 9.09 11.34 8.89
CA ARG A 46 7.65 11.41 8.67
C ARG A 46 7.29 11.99 7.31
N GLU A 47 7.93 13.08 6.89
CA GLU A 47 7.72 13.67 5.56
C GLU A 47 8.04 12.65 4.46
N ARG A 48 9.19 11.98 4.55
CA ARG A 48 9.56 10.93 3.58
C ARG A 48 8.57 9.77 3.54
N LEU A 49 8.01 9.38 4.68
CA LEU A 49 6.99 8.33 4.75
C LEU A 49 5.66 8.77 4.11
N LEU A 50 5.26 10.03 4.33
CA LEU A 50 4.05 10.60 3.72
C LEU A 50 4.21 10.75 2.21
N ASP A 51 5.37 11.22 1.74
CA ASP A 51 5.67 11.34 0.31
C ASP A 51 5.73 9.96 -0.37
N ALA A 52 6.40 8.99 0.24
CA ALA A 52 6.45 7.62 -0.28
C ALA A 52 5.05 6.98 -0.34
N SER A 53 4.19 7.26 0.65
CA SER A 53 2.79 6.79 0.65
C SER A 53 1.93 7.52 -0.39
N ALA A 54 2.12 8.82 -0.57
CA ALA A 54 1.43 9.63 -1.58
C ALA A 54 1.81 9.19 -3.00
N ILE A 55 3.09 8.92 -3.25
CA ILE A 55 3.59 8.37 -4.51
C ILE A 55 3.00 6.96 -4.73
N SER A 56 2.97 6.12 -3.70
CA SER A 56 2.39 4.77 -3.81
C SER A 56 0.89 4.82 -4.15
N THR A 57 0.13 5.71 -3.51
CA THR A 57 -1.30 5.89 -3.79
C THR A 57 -1.54 6.49 -5.18
N SER A 58 -0.73 7.45 -5.63
CA SER A 58 -0.85 7.99 -7.00
C SER A 58 -0.53 6.95 -8.06
N LEU A 59 0.50 6.13 -7.86
CA LEU A 59 0.87 5.03 -8.77
C LEU A 59 -0.21 3.94 -8.82
N ILE A 60 -0.82 3.61 -7.67
CA ILE A 60 -1.95 2.67 -7.61
C ILE A 60 -3.14 3.23 -8.39
N THR A 61 -3.46 4.51 -8.20
CA THR A 61 -4.57 5.17 -8.89
C THR A 61 -4.34 5.22 -10.40
N GLU A 62 -3.13 5.53 -10.83
CA GLU A 62 -2.74 5.52 -12.25
C GLU A 62 -2.86 4.11 -12.87
N ASN A 63 -2.39 3.08 -12.16
CA ASN A 63 -2.48 1.69 -12.63
C ASN A 63 -3.94 1.23 -12.75
N ILE A 64 -4.79 1.64 -11.81
CA ILE A 64 -6.23 1.38 -11.83
C ILE A 64 -6.90 2.02 -13.06
N TYR A 65 -6.59 3.28 -13.37
CA TYR A 65 -7.14 3.95 -14.56
C TYR A 65 -6.66 3.34 -15.87
N ASN A 66 -5.40 2.88 -15.93
CA ASN A 66 -4.89 2.15 -17.08
C ASN A 66 -5.60 0.80 -17.26
N THR A 67 -5.83 0.06 -16.17
CA THR A 67 -6.61 -1.19 -16.17
C THR A 67 -8.05 -0.99 -16.64
N ALA A 68 -8.70 0.11 -16.24
CA ALA A 68 -10.06 0.43 -16.69
C ALA A 68 -10.14 0.72 -18.20
N ARG A 69 -9.13 1.38 -18.78
CA ARG A 69 -9.06 1.60 -20.25
C ARG A 69 -8.94 0.28 -21.01
N ILE A 70 -8.16 -0.64 -20.45
CA ILE A 70 -7.93 -1.98 -20.99
C ILE A 70 -9.26 -2.79 -21.00
N LEU A 71 -10.12 -2.65 -19.98
CA LEU A 71 -11.48 -3.22 -19.98
C LEU A 71 -12.42 -2.61 -21.04
N VAL A 72 -12.33 -1.31 -21.30
CA VAL A 72 -13.12 -0.65 -22.36
C VAL A 72 -12.72 -1.16 -23.75
N LEU A 73 -11.44 -1.46 -23.97
CA LEU A 73 -10.96 -2.05 -25.21
C LEU A 73 -11.52 -3.46 -25.43
N LEU A 74 -11.50 -4.30 -24.39
CA LEU A 74 -12.07 -5.66 -24.46
C LEU A 74 -13.58 -5.62 -24.77
N ARG A 75 -14.31 -4.65 -24.20
CA ARG A 75 -15.76 -4.46 -24.46
C ARG A 75 -16.08 -4.06 -25.90
N LYS A 76 -15.22 -3.25 -26.53
CA LYS A 76 -15.42 -2.79 -27.91
C LYS A 76 -15.11 -3.87 -28.95
N ASP A 77 -14.54 -5.01 -28.55
CA ASP A 77 -14.24 -6.10 -29.45
C ASP A 77 -15.54 -6.74 -30.02
N PRO A 78 -15.76 -6.72 -31.34
CA PRO A 78 -16.99 -7.22 -31.95
C PRO A 78 -17.22 -8.72 -31.78
N SER A 79 -16.19 -9.50 -31.47
CA SER A 79 -16.35 -10.93 -31.17
C SER A 79 -16.75 -11.17 -29.72
N VAL A 80 -16.25 -10.35 -28.79
CA VAL A 80 -16.69 -10.38 -27.38
C VAL A 80 -18.18 -10.04 -27.31
N GLN A 81 -18.62 -9.00 -28.03
CA GLN A 81 -20.04 -8.65 -28.10
C GLN A 81 -20.91 -9.77 -28.69
N ARG A 82 -20.44 -10.43 -29.77
CA ARG A 82 -21.15 -11.57 -30.37
C ARG A 82 -21.27 -12.75 -29.41
N SER A 83 -20.18 -13.07 -28.70
CA SER A 83 -20.16 -14.13 -27.69
C SER A 83 -21.09 -13.85 -26.50
N LEU A 84 -21.14 -12.60 -26.04
CA LEU A 84 -22.02 -12.19 -24.94
C LEU A 84 -23.50 -12.14 -25.35
N SER A 85 -23.81 -11.78 -26.60
CA SER A 85 -25.20 -11.69 -27.08
C SER A 85 -25.88 -13.04 -27.31
N THR A 86 -25.12 -14.11 -27.54
CA THR A 86 -25.65 -15.44 -27.87
C THR A 86 -25.78 -16.35 -26.65
N GLY A 87 -25.02 -16.10 -25.56
CA GLY A 87 -25.10 -16.89 -24.32
C GLY A 87 -24.84 -18.39 -24.48
N THR A 88 -24.35 -18.83 -25.65
CA THR A 88 -24.21 -20.24 -26.02
C THR A 88 -22.75 -20.71 -25.89
N SER A 89 -22.49 -21.98 -25.56
CA SER A 89 -21.14 -22.55 -25.41
C SER A 89 -20.14 -22.25 -26.56
N PRO A 90 -20.55 -22.21 -27.86
CA PRO A 90 -19.64 -21.82 -28.94
C PRO A 90 -19.12 -20.38 -28.86
N GLY A 91 -19.91 -19.46 -28.29
CA GLY A 91 -19.48 -18.07 -28.05
C GLY A 91 -18.45 -17.97 -26.91
N LEU A 92 -18.55 -18.84 -25.91
CA LEU A 92 -17.65 -18.83 -24.75
C LEU A 92 -16.21 -19.20 -25.13
N ASN A 93 -16.02 -20.11 -26.11
CA ASN A 93 -14.69 -20.45 -26.62
C ASN A 93 -14.00 -19.23 -27.26
N GLY A 94 -14.72 -18.46 -28.08
CA GLY A 94 -14.17 -17.24 -28.69
C GLY A 94 -13.82 -16.16 -27.65
N LEU A 95 -14.67 -15.99 -26.63
CA LEU A 95 -14.41 -15.07 -25.52
C LEU A 95 -13.19 -15.53 -24.71
N GLN A 96 -13.07 -16.82 -24.42
CA GLN A 96 -11.93 -17.37 -23.70
C GLN A 96 -10.62 -17.14 -24.45
N SER A 97 -10.58 -17.40 -25.77
CA SER A 97 -9.39 -17.14 -26.58
C SER A 97 -8.97 -15.67 -26.54
N ARG A 98 -9.94 -14.74 -26.59
CA ARG A 98 -9.70 -13.29 -26.45
C ARG A 98 -9.13 -12.93 -25.09
N MET A 99 -9.71 -13.46 -24.02
CA MET A 99 -9.23 -13.22 -22.66
C MET A 99 -7.80 -13.76 -22.46
N VAL A 100 -7.47 -14.91 -23.06
CA VAL A 100 -6.11 -15.46 -23.04
C VAL A 100 -5.12 -14.56 -23.80
N GLU A 101 -5.48 -14.10 -25.00
CA GLU A 101 -4.65 -13.15 -25.77
C GLU A 101 -4.41 -11.86 -24.98
N PHE A 102 -5.46 -11.37 -24.32
CA PHE A 102 -5.37 -10.19 -23.49
C PHE A 102 -4.45 -10.38 -22.27
N ALA A 103 -4.56 -11.50 -21.56
CA ALA A 103 -3.65 -11.83 -20.47
C ALA A 103 -2.18 -11.94 -20.95
N ARG A 104 -1.93 -12.35 -22.21
CA ARG A 104 -0.58 -12.33 -22.79
C ARG A 104 -0.05 -10.92 -22.99
N ASN A 105 -0.91 -10.00 -23.41
CA ASN A 105 -0.54 -8.62 -23.71
C ASN A 105 -0.40 -7.73 -22.47
N TYR A 106 -1.06 -8.10 -21.36
CA TYR A 106 -1.10 -7.33 -20.11
C TYR A 106 -0.69 -8.19 -18.91
N PRO A 107 0.60 -8.53 -18.77
CA PRO A 107 1.10 -9.45 -17.75
C PRO A 107 0.93 -8.97 -16.30
N GLU A 108 0.63 -7.70 -16.10
CA GLU A 108 0.28 -7.10 -14.81
C GLU A 108 -1.11 -7.51 -14.29
N ILE A 109 -1.96 -8.09 -15.16
CA ILE A 109 -3.31 -8.52 -14.78
C ILE A 109 -3.26 -9.95 -14.26
N PHE A 110 -3.22 -10.12 -12.93
CA PHE A 110 -3.21 -11.44 -12.29
C PHE A 110 -4.40 -12.33 -12.65
N GLN A 111 -5.55 -11.76 -12.96
CA GLN A 111 -6.77 -12.54 -13.19
C GLN A 111 -7.82 -11.79 -14.01
N ILE A 112 -8.44 -12.50 -14.95
CA ILE A 112 -9.56 -12.02 -15.75
C ILE A 112 -10.74 -12.98 -15.57
N ARG A 113 -11.91 -12.45 -15.20
CA ARG A 113 -13.13 -13.24 -14.96
C ARG A 113 -14.29 -12.72 -15.78
N TRP A 114 -15.00 -13.64 -16.42
CA TRP A 114 -16.36 -13.39 -16.89
C TRP A 114 -17.33 -14.05 -15.90
N ILE A 115 -18.19 -13.22 -15.30
CA ILE A 115 -19.20 -13.61 -14.33
C ILE A 115 -20.57 -13.37 -14.97
N ASP A 116 -21.47 -14.33 -14.87
CA ASP A 116 -22.83 -14.21 -15.41
C ASP A 116 -23.73 -13.31 -14.54
N ASP A 117 -24.95 -13.08 -15.01
CA ASP A 117 -25.99 -12.28 -14.37
C ASP A 117 -26.42 -12.84 -13.00
N LYS A 118 -26.11 -14.10 -12.70
CA LYS A 118 -26.40 -14.77 -11.43
C LYS A 118 -25.21 -14.74 -10.47
N GLY A 119 -24.08 -14.18 -10.89
CA GLY A 119 -22.88 -14.09 -10.07
C GLY A 119 -21.96 -15.30 -10.17
N LYS A 120 -22.21 -16.24 -11.09
CA LYS A 120 -21.36 -17.42 -11.26
C LYS A 120 -20.25 -17.15 -12.27
N GLU A 121 -19.03 -17.53 -11.92
CA GLU A 121 -17.90 -17.50 -12.84
C GLU A 121 -18.15 -18.48 -14.00
N ARG A 122 -17.91 -18.02 -15.21
CA ARG A 122 -18.11 -18.78 -16.45
C ARG A 122 -16.82 -18.99 -17.22
N ILE A 123 -15.91 -18.02 -17.15
CA ILE A 123 -14.54 -18.11 -17.65
C ILE A 123 -13.65 -17.42 -16.62
N ARG A 124 -12.54 -18.05 -16.27
CA ARG A 124 -11.51 -17.45 -15.43
C ARG A 124 -10.14 -17.79 -16.00
N ILE A 125 -9.36 -16.75 -16.21
CA ILE A 125 -7.98 -16.81 -16.66
C ILE A 125 -7.12 -16.30 -15.52
N ASP A 126 -6.21 -17.13 -15.04
CA ASP A 126 -5.22 -16.77 -14.02
C ASP A 126 -3.87 -16.56 -14.71
N GLN A 127 -3.13 -15.56 -14.23
CA GLN A 127 -1.77 -15.28 -14.63
C GLN A 127 -0.86 -15.39 -13.40
N GLU A 128 -0.08 -16.46 -13.36
CA GLU A 128 0.79 -16.81 -12.23
C GLU A 128 2.18 -17.14 -12.80
N ASP A 129 3.23 -16.49 -12.26
CA ASP A 129 4.63 -16.72 -12.64
C ASP A 129 4.92 -16.64 -14.15
N GLY A 130 4.23 -15.73 -14.86
CA GLY A 130 4.36 -15.55 -16.31
C GLY A 130 3.65 -16.62 -17.16
N ALA A 131 2.99 -17.59 -16.52
CA ALA A 131 2.15 -18.58 -17.18
C ALA A 131 0.67 -18.17 -17.14
N ILE A 132 -0.06 -18.52 -18.20
CA ILE A 132 -1.50 -18.30 -18.30
C ILE A 132 -2.22 -19.62 -18.10
N ARG A 133 -3.11 -19.66 -17.11
CA ARG A 133 -3.92 -20.83 -16.77
C ARG A 133 -5.39 -20.53 -17.02
N ILE A 134 -6.03 -21.36 -17.83
CA ILE A 134 -7.50 -21.37 -17.99
C ILE A 134 -8.07 -22.24 -16.87
N VAL A 135 -8.90 -21.67 -16.01
CA VAL A 135 -9.48 -22.39 -14.87
C VAL A 135 -10.62 -23.30 -15.34
N PRO A 136 -10.59 -24.60 -15.01
CA PRO A 136 -11.60 -25.53 -15.48
C PRO A 136 -12.94 -25.33 -14.75
N LEU A 137 -14.05 -25.72 -15.40
CA LEU A 137 -15.42 -25.55 -14.90
C LEU A 137 -15.65 -25.95 -13.42
N PRO A 138 -15.09 -27.06 -12.90
CA PRO A 138 -15.31 -27.46 -11.50
C PRO A 138 -14.69 -26.50 -10.46
N GLU A 139 -13.70 -25.70 -10.86
CA GLU A 139 -13.01 -24.75 -9.98
C GLU A 139 -13.63 -23.33 -10.02
N LEU A 140 -14.58 -23.10 -10.94
CA LEU A 140 -15.26 -21.81 -11.07
C LEU A 140 -16.22 -21.55 -9.91
N GLN A 141 -16.17 -20.34 -9.37
CA GLN A 141 -16.83 -20.00 -8.10
C GLN A 141 -18.10 -19.17 -8.29
N ASP A 142 -18.97 -19.21 -7.29
CA ASP A 142 -20.09 -18.28 -7.15
C ASP A 142 -19.64 -17.03 -6.38
N LYS A 143 -19.91 -15.86 -6.93
CA LYS A 143 -19.54 -14.52 -6.43
C LYS A 143 -20.75 -13.63 -6.17
N SER A 144 -21.97 -14.15 -6.24
CA SER A 144 -23.22 -13.41 -6.02
C SER A 144 -23.26 -12.66 -4.68
N ASN A 145 -22.62 -13.22 -3.65
CA ASN A 145 -22.56 -12.64 -2.30
C ASN A 145 -21.44 -11.60 -2.10
N ARG A 146 -20.62 -11.31 -3.12
CA ARG A 146 -19.49 -10.39 -2.99
C ARG A 146 -19.94 -8.95 -3.26
N TYR A 147 -19.46 -8.02 -2.43
CA TYR A 147 -19.82 -6.60 -2.56
C TYR A 147 -19.57 -6.07 -3.97
N TYR A 148 -18.42 -6.37 -4.58
CA TYR A 148 -18.10 -5.88 -5.94
C TYR A 148 -19.09 -6.37 -7.01
N PHE A 149 -19.72 -7.53 -6.83
CA PHE A 149 -20.73 -8.02 -7.74
C PHE A 149 -22.06 -7.29 -7.52
N GLN A 150 -22.43 -7.09 -6.25
CA GLN A 150 -23.63 -6.35 -5.87
C GLN A 150 -23.56 -4.88 -6.30
N GLU A 151 -22.40 -4.23 -6.18
CA GLU A 151 -22.18 -2.86 -6.65
C GLU A 151 -22.17 -2.79 -8.18
N ALA A 152 -21.47 -3.72 -8.85
CA ALA A 152 -21.38 -3.73 -10.32
C ALA A 152 -22.72 -4.01 -11.03
N THR A 153 -23.69 -4.64 -10.37
CA THR A 153 -25.03 -4.85 -10.95
C THR A 153 -25.94 -3.61 -10.83
N GLN A 154 -25.56 -2.63 -10.00
CA GLN A 154 -26.33 -1.40 -9.78
C GLN A 154 -25.91 -0.25 -10.71
N ILE A 155 -24.73 -0.34 -11.35
CA ILE A 155 -24.23 0.71 -12.23
C ILE A 155 -24.89 0.67 -13.63
N GLU A 156 -24.95 1.83 -14.28
CA GLU A 156 -25.55 1.94 -15.62
C GLU A 156 -24.87 1.02 -16.65
N ARG A 157 -25.65 0.57 -17.64
CA ARG A 157 -25.14 -0.22 -18.75
C ARG A 157 -24.01 0.54 -19.45
N ASN A 158 -22.90 -0.14 -19.69
CA ASN A 158 -21.67 0.40 -20.29
C ASN A 158 -20.81 1.28 -19.36
N SER A 159 -21.09 1.32 -18.06
CA SER A 159 -20.20 1.92 -17.06
C SER A 159 -19.18 0.92 -16.52
N VAL A 160 -18.15 1.42 -15.83
CA VAL A 160 -17.11 0.61 -15.17
C VAL A 160 -17.11 0.97 -13.69
N TYR A 161 -17.12 -0.05 -12.83
CA TYR A 161 -16.95 0.07 -11.38
C TYR A 161 -15.50 -0.28 -11.01
N VAL A 162 -14.89 0.50 -10.13
CA VAL A 162 -13.47 0.43 -9.73
C VAL A 162 -13.36 0.64 -8.23
#